data_AF-A0A1F0VYK5-F1
#
_entry.id   AF-A0A1F0VYK5-F1
#
_cell.length_a   1.000
_cell.length_b   1.000
_cell.length_c   1.000
_cell.angle_alpha   90.00
_cell.angle_beta   90.00
_cell.angle_gamma   90.00
#
_symmetry.space_group_name_H-M   'P 1'
#
loop_
_entity.id
_entity.type
_entity.pdbx_description
1 polymer ?
#
loop_
_entity_poly.entity_id
_entity_poly.type
_entity_poly.pdbx_seq_one_letter_code
_entity_poly.pdbx_strand_id
1 'polypeptide(L)'
;MAIEIVIILAVLLVLGMWALYTAQRLNSLHIRTDAALAQLEATLDRRAAVISALAPELEAIAARAESTELVQGHFDERAARERELSAAIAQRFESRPPVLADAEGRIHLAHRFYNEAVSDTRALRLRPAVKLLRLGGTAKLPEYFELSQIDV
;
A
#
# COMPACT_ATOMS: atom_id res chain seq x y z
N MET A 1 -6.39 -51.67 -5.17
CA MET A 1 -7.13 -51.06 -6.30
C MET A 1 -8.21 -50.08 -5.87
N ALA A 2 -9.41 -50.52 -5.43
CA ALA A 2 -10.52 -49.58 -5.13
C ALA A 2 -10.21 -48.62 -3.96
N ILE A 3 -9.65 -49.13 -2.86
CA ILE A 3 -9.26 -48.33 -1.70
C ILE A 3 -8.18 -47.30 -2.07
N GLU A 4 -7.20 -47.70 -2.89
CA GLU A 4 -6.14 -46.79 -3.36
C GLU A 4 -6.71 -45.65 -4.21
N ILE A 5 -7.64 -45.96 -5.13
CA ILE A 5 -8.31 -44.94 -5.95
C ILE A 5 -9.09 -43.97 -5.06
N VAL A 6 -9.80 -44.48 -4.04
CA VAL A 6 -10.54 -43.63 -3.09
C VAL A 6 -9.59 -42.74 -2.30
N ILE A 7 -8.46 -43.26 -1.82
CA ILE A 7 -7.45 -42.48 -1.10
C ILE A 7 -6.87 -41.39 -2.01
N ILE A 8 -6.49 -41.73 -3.25
CA ILE A 8 -5.97 -40.77 -4.22
C ILE A 8 -6.99 -39.67 -4.49
N LEU A 9 -8.26 -40.04 -4.72
CA LEU A 9 -9.34 -39.08 -4.96
C LEU A 9 -9.55 -38.16 -3.76
N ALA A 10 -9.54 -38.70 -2.54
CA ALA A 10 -9.66 -37.93 -1.31
C ALA A 10 -8.50 -36.94 -1.15
N VAL A 11 -7.26 -37.38 -1.43
CA VAL A 11 -6.07 -36.50 -1.39
C VAL A 11 -6.19 -35.39 -2.44
N LEU A 12 -6.61 -35.70 -3.66
CA LEU A 12 -6.81 -34.70 -4.72
C LEU A 12 -7.88 -33.68 -4.36
N LEU A 13 -8.99 -34.11 -3.75
CA LEU A 13 -10.05 -33.20 -3.28
C LEU A 13 -9.53 -32.26 -2.18
N VAL A 14 -8.79 -32.79 -1.20
CA VAL A 14 -8.19 -31.98 -0.13
C VAL A 14 -7.20 -30.98 -0.70
N LEU A 15 -6.32 -31.39 -1.62
CA LEU A 15 -5.36 -30.50 -2.29
C LEU A 15 -6.07 -29.43 -3.12
N GLY A 16 -7.10 -29.79 -3.88
CA GLY A 16 -7.90 -28.87 -4.67
C GLY A 16 -8.61 -27.82 -3.80
N MET A 17 -9.25 -28.24 -2.72
CA MET A 17 -9.93 -27.35 -1.78
C MET A 17 -8.93 -26.40 -1.08
N TRP A 18 -7.77 -26.92 -0.67
CA TRP A 18 -6.69 -26.11 -0.10
C TRP A 18 -6.14 -25.07 -1.09
N ALA A 19 -5.98 -25.45 -2.37
CA ALA A 19 -5.51 -24.55 -3.41
C ALA A 19 -6.52 -23.42 -3.69
N LEU A 20 -7.82 -23.75 -3.76
CA LEU A 20 -8.89 -22.76 -3.93
C LEU A 20 -8.94 -21.77 -2.76
N TYR A 21 -8.88 -22.26 -1.52
CA TYR A 21 -8.84 -21.40 -0.33
C TYR A 21 -7.63 -20.46 -0.35
N THR A 22 -6.46 -21.00 -0.70
CA THR A 22 -5.23 -20.21 -0.79
C THR A 22 -5.31 -19.14 -1.88
N ALA A 23 -5.87 -19.47 -3.05
CA ALA A 23 -6.08 -18.52 -4.14
C ALA A 23 -7.06 -17.39 -3.75
N GLN A 24 -8.18 -17.73 -3.11
CA GLN A 24 -9.14 -16.74 -2.59
C GLN A 24 -8.51 -15.82 -1.54
N ARG A 25 -7.75 -16.40 -0.61
CA ARG A 25 -7.03 -15.64 0.42
C ARG A 25 -5.99 -14.71 -0.18
N LEU A 26 -5.28 -15.15 -1.21
CA LEU A 26 -4.31 -14.30 -1.91
C LEU A 26 -5.01 -13.13 -2.63
N ASN A 27 -6.14 -13.39 -3.29
CA ASN A 27 -6.92 -12.35 -3.96
C ASN A 27 -7.42 -11.29 -2.97
N SER A 28 -7.93 -11.71 -1.80
CA SER A 28 -8.40 -10.74 -0.81
C SER A 28 -7.25 -9.89 -0.25
N LEU A 29 -6.05 -10.45 -0.12
CA LEU A 29 -4.87 -9.70 0.32
C LEU A 29 -4.39 -8.69 -0.71
N HIS A 30 -4.43 -9.02 -2.01
CA HIS A 30 -4.14 -8.06 -3.07
C HIS A 30 -5.13 -6.90 -3.05
N ILE A 31 -6.44 -7.19 -3.02
CA ILE A 31 -7.48 -6.15 -2.92
C ILE A 31 -7.27 -5.26 -1.69
N ARG A 32 -6.93 -5.84 -0.54
CA ARG A 32 -6.65 -5.08 0.69
C ARG A 32 -5.41 -4.20 0.56
N THR A 33 -4.37 -4.68 -0.13
CA THR A 33 -3.13 -3.92 -0.35
C THR A 33 -3.37 -2.74 -1.30
N ASP A 34 -4.10 -2.97 -2.40
CA ASP A 34 -4.44 -1.93 -3.38
C ASP A 34 -5.36 -0.88 -2.75
N ALA A 35 -6.34 -1.31 -1.94
CA ALA A 35 -7.20 -0.41 -1.18
C ALA A 35 -6.42 0.42 -0.15
N ALA A 36 -5.44 -0.18 0.54
CA ALA A 36 -4.60 0.54 1.48
C ALA A 36 -3.68 1.55 0.80
N LEU A 37 -3.19 1.23 -0.42
CA LEU A 37 -2.42 2.16 -1.24
C LEU A 37 -3.25 3.37 -1.68
N ALA A 38 -4.45 3.12 -2.21
CA ALA A 38 -5.37 4.19 -2.60
C ALA A 38 -5.79 5.06 -1.41
N GLN A 39 -5.94 4.47 -0.23
CA GLN A 39 -6.20 5.20 1.00
C GLN A 39 -5.02 6.10 1.42
N LEU A 40 -3.78 5.62 1.24
CA LEU A 40 -2.58 6.41 1.50
C LEU A 40 -2.50 7.61 0.53
N GLU A 41 -2.69 7.37 -0.76
CA GLU A 41 -2.75 8.41 -1.79
C GLU A 41 -3.81 9.48 -1.46
N ALA A 42 -5.05 9.07 -1.19
CA ALA A 42 -6.12 9.99 -0.82
C ALA A 42 -5.81 10.83 0.44
N THR A 43 -5.04 10.28 1.40
CA THR A 43 -4.60 11.07 2.57
C THR A 43 -3.51 12.08 2.25
N LEU A 44 -2.60 11.75 1.33
CA LEU A 44 -1.60 12.69 0.82
C LEU A 44 -2.27 13.82 0.04
N ASP A 45 -3.20 13.51 -0.85
CA ASP A 45 -3.94 14.49 -1.65
C ASP A 45 -4.78 15.41 -0.77
N ARG A 46 -5.42 14.86 0.27
CA ARG A 46 -6.14 15.67 1.25
C ARG A 46 -5.22 16.66 1.97
N ARG A 47 -3.97 16.28 2.28
CA ARG A 47 -2.98 17.22 2.85
C ARG A 47 -2.64 18.30 1.83
N ALA A 48 -2.39 17.94 0.58
CA ALA A 48 -2.12 18.90 -0.49
C ALA A 48 -3.26 19.93 -0.62
N ALA A 49 -4.51 19.47 -0.66
CA ALA A 49 -5.69 20.34 -0.71
C ALA A 49 -5.81 21.27 0.52
N VAL A 50 -5.52 20.77 1.72
CA VAL A 50 -5.48 21.59 2.95
C VAL A 50 -4.40 22.66 2.85
N ILE A 51 -3.22 22.34 2.31
CA ILE A 51 -2.14 23.31 2.13
C ILE A 51 -2.50 24.37 1.10
N SER A 52 -3.09 23.98 -0.05
CA SER A 52 -3.56 24.94 -1.05
C SER A 52 -4.57 25.93 -0.47
N ALA A 53 -5.41 25.50 0.48
CA ALA A 53 -6.35 26.39 1.17
C ALA A 53 -5.70 27.28 2.25
N LEU A 54 -4.67 26.79 2.95
CA LEU A 54 -4.00 27.51 4.04
C LEU A 54 -2.89 28.46 3.58
N ALA A 55 -2.22 28.13 2.48
CA ALA A 55 -1.11 28.86 1.91
C ALA A 55 -1.21 28.84 0.37
N PRO A 56 -1.99 29.76 -0.24
CA PRO A 56 -2.15 29.84 -1.68
C PRO A 56 -0.83 29.96 -2.45
N GLU A 57 0.19 30.56 -1.84
CA GLU A 57 1.56 30.61 -2.37
C GLU A 57 2.22 29.24 -2.59
N LEU A 58 1.75 28.19 -1.90
CA LEU A 58 2.21 26.80 -2.04
C LEU A 58 1.34 25.96 -2.97
N GLU A 59 0.24 26.51 -3.51
CA GLU A 59 -0.73 25.80 -4.35
C GLU A 59 -0.04 25.09 -5.53
N ALA A 60 0.90 25.74 -6.20
CA ALA A 60 1.63 25.15 -7.33
C ALA A 60 2.49 23.94 -6.92
N ILE A 61 3.03 23.92 -5.70
CA ILE A 61 3.83 22.78 -5.19
C ILE A 61 2.87 21.66 -4.76
N ALA A 62 1.78 21.99 -4.06
CA ALA A 62 0.76 21.06 -3.64
C ALA A 62 0.08 20.35 -4.83
N ALA A 63 -0.28 21.11 -5.87
CA ALA A 63 -0.89 20.57 -7.10
C ALA A 63 0.06 19.62 -7.85
N ARG A 64 1.39 19.87 -7.83
CA ARG A 64 2.37 18.95 -8.41
C ARG A 64 2.46 17.63 -7.64
N ALA A 65 2.35 17.68 -6.32
CA ALA A 65 2.28 16.48 -5.50
C ALA A 65 1.02 15.68 -5.82
N GLU A 66 -0.15 16.34 -5.78
CA GLU A 66 -1.47 15.75 -6.09
C GLU A 66 -1.54 15.16 -7.51
N SER A 67 -0.94 15.81 -8.52
CA SER A 67 -0.95 15.31 -9.90
C SER A 67 -0.08 14.08 -10.15
N THR A 68 0.77 13.71 -9.19
CA THR A 68 1.67 12.56 -9.31
C THR A 68 1.00 11.36 -8.65
N GLU A 69 0.67 10.30 -9.37
CA GLU A 69 -0.01 9.14 -8.76
C GLU A 69 0.91 8.30 -7.87
N LEU A 70 0.36 7.68 -6.83
CA LEU A 70 1.09 6.76 -5.95
C LEU A 70 1.00 5.32 -6.49
N VAL A 71 1.94 4.95 -7.37
CA VAL A 71 1.93 3.64 -8.04
C VAL A 71 2.90 2.65 -7.40
N GLN A 72 2.44 1.41 -7.17
CA GLN A 72 3.29 0.30 -6.71
C GLN A 72 4.53 0.12 -7.59
N GLY A 73 5.70 0.11 -6.95
CA GLY A 73 6.99 -0.05 -7.62
C GLY A 73 7.55 1.21 -8.29
N HIS A 74 6.87 2.36 -8.17
CA HIS A 74 7.32 3.66 -8.67
C HIS A 74 7.06 4.77 -7.64
N PHE A 75 7.44 4.54 -6.39
CA PHE A 75 7.20 5.50 -5.30
C PHE A 75 8.11 6.72 -5.33
N ASP A 76 9.25 6.64 -6.02
CA ASP A 76 10.30 7.67 -5.98
C ASP A 76 9.82 9.04 -6.48
N GLU A 77 9.01 9.06 -7.54
CA GLU A 77 8.48 10.30 -8.10
C GLU A 77 7.51 10.99 -7.14
N ARG A 78 6.51 10.26 -6.61
CA ARG A 78 5.58 10.80 -5.61
C ARG A 78 6.34 11.24 -4.36
N ALA A 79 7.24 10.41 -3.84
CA ALA A 79 8.02 10.72 -2.65
C ALA A 79 8.87 11.99 -2.82
N ALA A 80 9.45 12.22 -4.01
CA ALA A 80 10.18 13.44 -4.31
C ALA A 80 9.29 14.70 -4.27
N ARG A 81 8.06 14.63 -4.79
CA ARG A 81 7.10 15.74 -4.71
C ARG A 81 6.63 16.01 -3.29
N GLU A 82 6.36 14.95 -2.53
CA GLU A 82 5.96 15.08 -1.13
C GLU A 82 7.07 15.68 -0.26
N ARG A 83 8.35 15.38 -0.55
CA ARG A 83 9.50 16.06 0.08
C ARG A 83 9.53 17.55 -0.20
N GLU A 84 9.35 17.92 -1.47
CA GLU A 84 9.33 19.32 -1.89
C GLU A 84 8.22 20.09 -1.14
N LEU A 85 7.03 19.47 -1.05
CA LEU A 85 5.90 20.01 -0.30
C LEU A 85 6.19 20.12 1.20
N SER A 86 6.69 19.05 1.84
CA SER A 86 7.08 19.05 3.26
C SER A 86 8.10 20.14 3.59
N ALA A 87 9.13 20.29 2.75
CA ALA A 87 10.15 21.32 2.95
C ALA A 87 9.58 22.74 2.83
N ALA A 88 8.64 22.96 1.90
CA ALA A 88 7.98 24.25 1.74
C ALA A 88 7.05 24.58 2.91
N ILE A 89 6.32 23.58 3.43
CA ILE A 89 5.48 23.71 4.62
C ILE A 89 6.33 24.06 5.85
N ALA A 90 7.45 23.37 6.05
CA ALA A 90 8.35 23.62 7.19
C ALA A 90 8.96 25.02 7.17
N GLN A 91 9.24 25.57 5.99
CA GLN A 91 9.69 26.96 5.83
C GLN A 91 8.58 27.98 6.09
N ARG A 92 7.34 27.62 5.74
CA ARG A 92 6.20 28.54 5.77
C ARG A 92 5.55 28.66 7.15
N PHE A 93 5.52 27.58 7.90
CA PHE A 93 4.83 27.50 9.18
C PHE A 93 5.85 27.25 10.30
N GLU A 94 6.04 28.24 11.17
CA GLU A 94 6.85 28.08 12.39
C GLU A 94 6.23 27.09 13.37
N SER A 95 4.89 27.00 13.40
CA SER A 95 4.14 25.98 14.12
C SER A 95 3.06 25.37 13.23
N ARG A 96 2.87 24.05 13.30
CA ARG A 96 1.91 23.34 12.45
C ARG A 96 0.48 23.69 12.86
N PRO A 97 -0.36 24.22 11.94
CA PRO A 97 -1.77 24.43 12.20
C PRO A 97 -2.46 23.11 12.61
N PRO A 98 -3.44 23.11 13.54
CA PRO A 98 -4.08 21.87 14.01
C PRO A 98 -4.69 21.02 12.89
N VAL A 99 -5.26 21.65 11.85
CA VAL A 99 -5.84 20.96 10.70
C VAL A 99 -4.78 20.22 9.88
N LEU A 100 -3.59 20.82 9.76
CA LEU A 100 -2.46 20.19 9.07
C LEU A 100 -1.92 19.04 9.92
N ALA A 101 -1.74 19.23 11.23
CA ALA A 101 -1.28 18.18 12.13
C ALA A 101 -2.21 16.94 12.14
N ASP A 102 -3.53 17.14 12.08
CA ASP A 102 -4.49 16.03 11.93
C ASP A 102 -4.32 15.30 10.58
N ALA A 103 -4.13 16.04 9.47
CA ALA A 103 -3.89 15.44 8.17
C ALA A 103 -2.59 14.60 8.16
N GLU A 104 -1.53 15.12 8.76
CA GLU A 104 -0.23 14.43 8.92
C GLU A 104 -0.35 13.18 9.79
N GLY A 105 -1.07 13.25 10.91
CA GLY A 105 -1.37 12.09 11.75
C GLY A 105 -2.10 10.97 10.98
N ARG A 106 -3.04 11.33 10.09
CA ARG A 106 -3.74 10.36 9.24
C ARG A 106 -2.83 9.71 8.20
N ILE A 107 -1.87 10.45 7.66
CA ILE A 107 -0.87 9.91 6.73
C ILE A 107 -0.02 8.84 7.42
N HIS A 108 0.45 9.09 8.64
CA HIS A 108 1.19 8.09 9.42
C HIS A 108 0.38 6.80 9.64
N LEU A 109 -0.91 6.94 9.92
CA LEU A 109 -1.80 5.80 10.10
C LEU A 109 -2.02 5.03 8.79
N ALA A 110 -2.31 5.72 7.69
CA ALA A 110 -2.50 5.13 6.38
C ALA A 110 -1.25 4.38 5.90
N HIS A 111 -0.08 4.97 6.13
CA HIS A 111 1.21 4.36 5.83
C HIS A 111 1.44 3.06 6.59
N ARG A 112 1.16 3.06 7.90
CA ARG A 112 1.27 1.84 8.72
C ARG A 112 0.34 0.75 8.20
N PHE A 113 -0.91 1.07 7.89
CA PHE A 113 -1.87 0.10 7.35
C PHE A 113 -1.44 -0.45 6.00
N TYR A 114 -0.89 0.39 5.13
CA TYR A 114 -0.33 -0.05 3.85
C TYR A 114 0.84 -1.03 4.07
N ASN A 115 1.82 -0.67 4.92
CA ASN A 115 2.97 -1.54 5.18
C ASN A 115 2.59 -2.86 5.89
N GLU A 116 1.55 -2.85 6.71
CA GLU A 116 0.98 -4.07 7.29
C GLU A 116 0.35 -4.96 6.20
N ALA A 117 -0.45 -4.38 5.28
CA ALA A 117 -1.03 -5.11 4.16
C ALA A 117 0.05 -5.69 3.21
N VAL A 118 1.12 -4.95 2.94
CA VAL A 118 2.29 -5.43 2.19
C VAL A 118 2.94 -6.62 2.90
N SER A 119 3.12 -6.52 4.21
CA SER A 119 3.73 -7.58 5.02
C SER A 119 2.88 -8.86 5.03
N ASP A 120 1.56 -8.73 5.20
CA ASP A 120 0.61 -9.86 5.14
C ASP A 120 0.67 -10.57 3.77
N THR A 121 0.69 -9.77 2.69
CA THR A 121 0.75 -10.28 1.31
C THR A 121 2.08 -10.98 1.05
N ARG A 122 3.21 -10.39 1.46
CA ARG A 122 4.54 -11.01 1.33
C ARG A 122 4.63 -12.30 2.15
N ALA A 123 4.15 -12.30 3.39
CA ALA A 123 4.19 -13.46 4.28
C ALA A 123 3.44 -14.66 3.69
N LEU A 124 2.29 -14.44 3.04
CA LEU A 124 1.56 -15.52 2.36
C LEU A 124 2.27 -15.99 1.09
N ARG A 125 2.71 -15.06 0.24
CA ARG A 125 3.35 -15.38 -1.05
C ARG A 125 4.71 -16.08 -0.90
N LEU A 126 5.39 -15.85 0.22
CA LEU A 126 6.68 -16.49 0.51
C LEU A 126 6.56 -17.92 1.05
N ARG A 127 5.36 -18.41 1.39
CA ARG A 127 5.18 -19.77 1.92
C ARG A 127 5.54 -20.83 0.88
N PRO A 128 6.28 -21.89 1.27
CA PRO A 128 6.77 -22.90 0.34
C PRO A 128 5.64 -23.62 -0.40
N ALA A 129 4.51 -23.91 0.25
CA ALA A 129 3.36 -24.54 -0.39
C ALA A 129 2.74 -23.68 -1.52
N VAL A 130 2.73 -22.35 -1.36
CA VAL A 130 2.22 -21.39 -2.36
C VAL A 130 3.19 -21.29 -3.54
N LYS A 131 4.50 -21.30 -3.27
CA LYS A 131 5.55 -21.31 -4.29
C LYS A 131 5.55 -22.60 -5.11
N LEU A 132 5.44 -23.76 -4.44
CA LEU A 132 5.49 -25.07 -5.07
C LEU A 132 4.34 -25.26 -6.07
N LEU A 133 3.16 -24.72 -5.74
CA LEU A 133 1.97 -24.78 -6.60
C LEU A 133 1.83 -23.58 -7.54
N ARG A 134 2.80 -22.66 -7.56
CA ARG A 134 2.81 -21.41 -8.37
C ARG A 134 1.50 -20.61 -8.28
N LEU A 135 0.79 -20.70 -7.16
CA LEU A 135 -0.49 -20.04 -6.91
C LEU A 135 -0.36 -18.51 -6.83
N GLY A 136 0.86 -18.01 -6.58
CA GLY A 136 1.18 -16.59 -6.50
C GLY A 136 1.38 -15.88 -7.84
N GLY A 137 1.29 -16.58 -8.97
CA GLY A 137 1.52 -16.03 -10.31
C GLY A 137 2.92 -15.44 -10.51
N THR A 138 3.07 -14.60 -11.55
CA THR A 138 4.29 -13.86 -11.91
C THR A 138 4.30 -12.40 -11.45
N ALA A 139 3.26 -11.95 -10.74
CA ALA A 139 3.17 -10.57 -10.26
C ALA A 139 4.40 -10.20 -9.40
N LYS A 140 4.91 -8.97 -9.50
CA LYS A 140 5.99 -8.50 -8.60
C LYS A 140 5.52 -8.53 -7.15
N LEU A 141 6.44 -8.67 -6.20
CA LEU A 141 6.11 -8.56 -4.78
C LEU A 141 5.79 -7.09 -4.44
N PRO A 142 4.74 -6.80 -3.66
CA PRO A 142 4.40 -5.43 -3.31
C PRO A 142 5.55 -4.78 -2.55
N GLU A 143 5.84 -3.50 -2.76
CA GLU A 143 6.99 -2.81 -2.18
C GLU A 143 6.58 -1.96 -0.98
N TYR A 144 7.47 -1.82 -0.01
CA TYR A 144 7.21 -0.97 1.14
C TYR A 144 7.30 0.50 0.73
N PHE A 145 6.38 1.31 1.24
CA PHE A 145 6.54 2.76 1.15
C PHE A 145 7.35 3.19 2.37
N GLU A 146 8.37 4.02 2.20
CA GLU A 146 9.18 4.51 3.31
C GLU A 146 8.79 5.94 3.62
N LEU A 147 8.09 6.15 4.74
CA LEU A 147 7.65 7.50 5.12
C LEU A 147 8.82 8.37 5.61
N SER A 148 9.94 7.79 6.02
CA SER A 148 11.18 8.54 6.33
C SER A 148 11.71 9.33 5.12
N GLN A 149 11.21 9.03 3.93
CA GLN A 149 11.50 9.81 2.76
C GLN A 149 10.76 11.15 2.73
N ILE A 150 9.74 11.35 3.55
CA ILE A 150 8.90 12.54 3.61
C ILE A 150 8.90 12.96 5.07
N ASP A 151 9.82 13.83 5.49
CA ASP A 151 9.79 14.40 6.85
C ASP A 151 8.53 15.26 6.97
N VAL A 152 7.45 14.66 7.49
CA VAL A 152 6.16 15.31 7.69
C VAL A 152 6.22 16.16 8.95
#